data_AF-A0A8T2IPZ1-F1
#
_entry.id   AF-A0A8T2IPZ1-F1
#
_cell.length_a   1.000
_cell.length_b   1.000
_cell.length_c   1.000
_cell.angle_alpha   90.00
_cell.angle_beta   90.00
_cell.angle_gamma   90.00
#
_symmetry.space_group_name_H-M   'P 1'
#
loop_
_entity.id
_entity.type
_entity.pdbx_description
1 polymer ?
#
loop_
_entity_poly.entity_id
_entity_poly.type
_entity_poly.pdbx_seq_one_letter_code
_entity_poly.pdbx_strand_id
1 'polypeptide(L)'
;MLLYIYLSLLYTAITAELPCTVMPGILTQLDAGNGEVYGVNADGNIYHWVQTDLQRDWVQVPGALIHVTVGPAGVWGVNKQNNIYKIQNNSWVQVSGLLKQIDAGGDQFIVGVNSGDAIYCVNQDGTTSGGTDLPWIKLDGALKYYSCGPLGCWGVNSANQIFYRYSVTQTVVRCDQWKQVDGKLVMIEGGNRP
;
A
#
# COMPACT_ATOMS: atom_id res chain seq x y z
N MET A 1 -29.06 -17.31 -59.94
CA MET A 1 -29.19 -17.80 -58.56
C MET A 1 -27.81 -17.71 -57.92
N LEU A 2 -27.52 -16.57 -57.27
CA LEU A 2 -26.19 -16.25 -56.73
C LEU A 2 -26.01 -16.90 -55.35
N LEU A 3 -24.93 -17.68 -55.23
CA LEU A 3 -24.55 -18.43 -54.04
C LEU A 3 -23.77 -17.49 -53.09
N TYR A 4 -24.36 -17.11 -51.96
CA TYR A 4 -23.68 -16.33 -50.92
C TYR A 4 -22.97 -17.29 -49.95
N ILE A 5 -21.64 -17.35 -50.03
CA ILE A 5 -20.79 -18.06 -49.07
C ILE A 5 -20.54 -17.09 -47.89
N TYR A 6 -21.13 -17.38 -46.73
CA TYR A 6 -20.84 -16.68 -45.49
C TYR A 6 -19.54 -17.23 -44.89
N LEU A 7 -18.47 -16.43 -44.92
CA LEU A 7 -17.23 -16.70 -44.19
C LEU A 7 -17.34 -16.07 -42.80
N SER A 8 -17.69 -16.87 -41.79
CA SER A 8 -17.65 -16.46 -40.39
C SER A 8 -16.19 -16.49 -39.90
N LEU A 9 -15.57 -15.32 -39.76
CA LEU A 9 -14.32 -15.16 -39.03
C LEU A 9 -14.58 -15.40 -37.53
N LEU A 10 -14.16 -16.56 -37.02
CA LEU A 10 -14.04 -16.82 -35.59
C LEU A 10 -12.83 -16.04 -35.07
N TYR A 11 -13.08 -14.90 -34.44
CA TYR A 11 -12.04 -14.14 -33.73
C TYR A 11 -11.82 -14.81 -32.38
N THR A 12 -10.83 -15.70 -32.28
CA THR A 12 -10.38 -16.20 -30.97
C THR A 12 -9.61 -15.08 -30.29
N ALA A 13 -10.23 -14.42 -29.32
CA ALA A 13 -9.52 -13.55 -28.39
C ALA A 13 -8.58 -14.43 -27.56
N ILE A 14 -7.28 -14.37 -27.87
CA ILE A 14 -6.25 -14.93 -27.00
C ILE A 14 -6.17 -14.00 -25.80
N THR A 15 -6.76 -14.41 -24.67
CA THR A 15 -6.48 -13.78 -23.39
C THR A 15 -5.04 -14.16 -23.02
N ALA A 16 -4.10 -13.24 -23.18
CA ALA A 16 -2.77 -13.41 -22.62
C ALA A 16 -2.93 -13.43 -21.09
N GLU A 17 -2.85 -14.62 -20.50
CA GLU A 17 -2.78 -14.75 -19.04
C GLU A 17 -1.51 -14.06 -18.56
N LEU A 18 -1.61 -13.29 -17.48
CA LEU A 18 -0.42 -12.79 -16.80
C LEU A 18 0.27 -14.01 -16.18
N PRO A 19 1.50 -14.36 -16.58
CA PRO A 19 2.16 -15.54 -16.06
C PRO A 19 2.46 -15.34 -14.57
N CYS A 20 1.81 -16.12 -13.72
CA CYS A 20 2.03 -16.11 -12.27
C CYS A 20 2.80 -17.38 -11.86
N THR A 21 3.74 -17.21 -10.93
CA THR A 21 4.44 -18.33 -10.28
C THR A 21 4.15 -18.33 -8.79
N VAL A 22 3.93 -19.51 -8.22
CA VAL A 22 3.74 -19.64 -6.77
C VAL A 22 5.05 -19.30 -6.07
N MET A 23 4.97 -18.40 -5.10
CA MET A 23 6.07 -18.07 -4.19
C MET A 23 5.86 -18.83 -2.87
N PRO A 24 6.92 -19.40 -2.26
CA PRO A 24 6.78 -20.01 -0.95
C PRO A 24 6.39 -18.97 0.10
N GLY A 25 5.73 -19.40 1.18
CA GLY A 25 5.31 -18.53 2.27
C GLY A 25 3.79 -18.48 2.47
N ILE A 26 3.37 -18.13 3.69
CA ILE A 26 1.97 -17.93 4.06
C ILE A 26 1.87 -16.57 4.74
N LEU A 27 1.33 -15.59 4.02
CA LEU A 27 1.19 -14.21 4.46
C LEU A 27 -0.28 -13.81 4.47
N THR A 28 -0.64 -12.89 5.37
CA THR A 28 -1.97 -12.28 5.43
C THR A 28 -2.00 -10.90 4.79
N GLN A 29 -0.85 -10.23 4.70
CA GLN A 29 -0.68 -8.97 4.01
C GLN A 29 0.77 -8.86 3.50
N LEU A 30 0.94 -8.23 2.34
CA LEU A 30 2.24 -7.85 1.79
C LEU A 30 2.11 -6.49 1.11
N ASP A 31 3.25 -5.82 0.95
CA ASP A 31 3.38 -4.60 0.18
C ASP A 31 4.69 -4.62 -0.63
N ALA A 32 4.67 -3.97 -1.78
CA ALA A 32 5.77 -3.95 -2.73
C ALA A 32 6.01 -2.53 -3.22
N GLY A 33 7.23 -2.04 -3.03
CA GLY A 33 7.61 -0.68 -3.35
C GLY A 33 9.11 -0.49 -3.23
N ASN A 34 9.65 0.46 -3.99
CA ASN A 34 11.09 0.76 -4.03
C ASN A 34 11.99 -0.47 -4.34
N GLY A 35 11.47 -1.46 -5.08
CA GLY A 35 12.19 -2.70 -5.42
C GLY A 35 12.24 -3.75 -4.30
N GLU A 36 11.60 -3.50 -3.17
CA GLU A 36 11.52 -4.40 -2.03
C GLU A 36 10.11 -4.97 -1.87
N VAL A 37 9.99 -6.09 -1.15
CA VAL A 37 8.69 -6.69 -0.78
C VAL A 37 8.73 -7.11 0.68
N TYR A 38 7.84 -6.54 1.47
CA TYR A 38 7.65 -6.92 2.87
C TYR A 38 6.27 -7.55 3.05
N GLY A 39 6.14 -8.42 4.04
CA GLY A 39 4.85 -8.98 4.39
C GLY A 39 4.78 -9.46 5.82
N VAL A 40 3.55 -9.71 6.29
CA VAL A 40 3.26 -10.24 7.61
C VAL A 40 2.37 -11.47 7.52
N ASN A 41 2.54 -12.39 8.46
CA ASN A 41 1.66 -13.55 8.60
C ASN A 41 0.60 -13.35 9.71
N ALA A 42 -0.27 -14.35 9.91
CA ALA A 42 -1.37 -14.29 10.88
C ALA A 42 -0.89 -14.17 12.36
N ASP A 43 0.30 -14.68 12.67
CA ASP A 43 0.90 -14.57 14.00
C ASP A 43 1.48 -13.18 14.26
N GLY A 44 1.69 -12.40 13.20
CA GLY A 44 2.32 -11.09 13.19
C GLY A 44 3.81 -11.11 12.88
N ASN A 45 4.38 -12.27 12.49
CA ASN A 45 5.76 -12.37 12.05
C ASN A 45 5.95 -11.56 10.76
N ILE A 46 7.05 -10.83 10.69
CA ILE A 46 7.39 -9.94 9.58
C ILE A 46 8.43 -10.61 8.70
N TYR A 47 8.30 -10.48 7.39
CA TYR A 47 9.19 -11.07 6.40
C TYR A 47 9.59 -10.04 5.35
N HIS A 48 10.85 -10.08 4.92
CA HIS A 48 11.38 -9.34 3.79
C HIS A 48 11.81 -10.35 2.71
N TRP A 49 11.35 -10.16 1.49
CA TRP A 49 11.76 -10.99 0.35
C TRP A 49 13.19 -10.63 -0.08
N VAL A 50 14.12 -11.56 0.06
CA VAL A 50 15.52 -11.37 -0.37
C VAL A 50 15.75 -12.14 -1.65
N GLN A 51 16.14 -11.40 -2.70
CA GLN A 51 16.52 -11.96 -3.98
C GLN A 51 17.93 -11.49 -4.37
N THR A 52 18.89 -12.41 -4.27
CA THR A 52 20.28 -12.27 -4.69
C THR A 52 20.65 -13.45 -5.59
N ASP A 53 21.87 -13.43 -6.14
CA ASP A 53 22.40 -14.58 -6.90
C ASP A 53 22.56 -15.86 -6.05
N LEU A 54 22.58 -15.72 -4.72
CA LEU A 54 22.82 -16.82 -3.77
C LEU A 54 21.60 -17.19 -2.94
N GLN A 55 20.58 -16.34 -2.88
CA GLN A 55 19.42 -16.51 -2.01
C GLN A 55 18.15 -15.99 -2.68
N ARG A 56 17.08 -16.78 -2.58
CA ARG A 56 15.75 -16.40 -3.05
C ARG A 56 14.71 -16.92 -2.05
N ASP A 57 14.55 -16.18 -0.94
CA ASP A 57 13.69 -16.61 0.15
C ASP A 57 13.19 -15.43 1.00
N TRP A 58 12.14 -15.69 1.78
CA TRP A 58 11.68 -14.80 2.82
C TRP A 58 12.61 -14.85 4.03
N VAL A 59 13.14 -13.71 4.43
CA VAL A 59 13.93 -13.56 5.66
C VAL A 59 13.05 -12.91 6.73
N GLN A 60 12.97 -13.54 7.90
CA GLN A 60 12.20 -13.00 9.02
C GLN A 60 12.88 -11.75 9.58
N VAL A 61 12.11 -10.68 9.75
CA VAL A 61 12.52 -9.44 10.40
C VAL A 61 12.02 -9.46 11.85
N PRO A 62 12.86 -9.17 12.85
CA PRO A 62 12.41 -9.16 14.25
C PRO A 62 11.28 -8.16 14.48
N GLY A 63 10.29 -8.53 15.30
CA GLY A 63 9.14 -7.69 15.64
C GLY A 63 7.82 -8.40 15.44
N ALA A 64 6.72 -7.67 15.68
CA ALA A 64 5.36 -8.17 15.48
C ALA A 64 4.45 -7.06 14.92
N LEU A 65 4.01 -7.23 13.68
CA LEU A 65 3.14 -6.26 12.98
C LEU A 65 1.91 -6.97 12.38
N ILE A 66 0.84 -6.21 12.16
CA ILE A 66 -0.36 -6.67 11.43
C ILE A 66 -0.45 -6.09 10.03
N HIS A 67 0.37 -5.07 9.74
CA HIS A 67 0.45 -4.42 8.45
C HIS A 67 1.86 -3.84 8.31
N VAL A 68 2.49 -4.08 7.16
CA VAL A 68 3.81 -3.56 6.79
C VAL A 68 3.73 -2.96 5.39
N THR A 69 4.39 -1.82 5.20
CA THR A 69 4.45 -1.10 3.93
C THR A 69 5.88 -0.71 3.62
N VAL A 70 6.21 -0.67 2.33
CA VAL A 70 7.52 -0.25 1.82
C VAL A 70 7.34 0.64 0.60
N GLY A 71 8.06 1.76 0.56
CA GLY A 71 8.03 2.66 -0.58
C GLY A 71 9.04 3.80 -0.46
N PRO A 72 8.89 4.89 -1.24
CA PRO A 72 9.82 6.02 -1.20
C PRO A 72 9.94 6.68 0.18
N ALA A 73 8.93 6.54 1.05
CA ALA A 73 8.98 7.03 2.43
C ALA A 73 9.71 6.08 3.42
N GLY A 74 10.24 4.95 2.95
CA GLY A 74 10.91 3.93 3.76
C GLY A 74 10.00 2.75 4.13
N VAL A 75 10.40 1.98 5.14
CA VAL A 75 9.65 0.82 5.63
C VAL A 75 8.94 1.17 6.93
N TRP A 76 7.62 0.99 6.93
CA TRP A 76 6.74 1.33 8.05
C TRP A 76 5.80 0.18 8.37
N GLY A 77 5.21 0.22 9.56
CA GLY A 77 4.18 -0.74 9.89
C GLY A 77 3.45 -0.41 11.17
N VAL A 78 2.38 -1.16 11.42
CA VAL A 78 1.58 -1.06 12.63
C VAL A 78 1.38 -2.41 13.29
N ASN A 79 1.30 -2.42 14.62
CA ASN A 79 1.10 -3.63 15.40
C ASN A 79 -0.37 -3.83 15.81
N LYS A 80 -0.66 -4.93 16.54
CA LYS A 80 -2.02 -5.27 17.03
C LYS A 80 -2.62 -4.21 17.97
N GLN A 81 -1.80 -3.36 18.59
CA GLN A 81 -2.22 -2.26 19.46
C GLN A 81 -2.37 -0.94 18.69
N ASN A 82 -2.25 -0.96 17.36
CA ASN A 82 -2.22 0.20 16.47
C ASN A 82 -1.01 1.12 16.67
N ASN A 83 0.03 0.70 17.40
CA ASN A 83 1.27 1.46 17.49
C ASN A 83 1.98 1.46 16.14
N ILE A 84 2.57 2.59 15.79
CA ILE A 84 3.24 2.81 14.51
C ILE A 84 4.75 2.66 14.69
N TYR A 85 5.39 1.99 13.74
CA TYR A 85 6.83 1.77 13.71
C TYR A 85 7.41 2.14 12.34
N LYS A 86 8.63 2.66 12.33
CA LYS A 86 9.48 2.80 11.14
C LYS A 86 10.79 2.06 11.31
N ILE A 87 11.36 1.56 10.22
CA ILE A 87 12.73 1.05 10.25
C ILE A 87 13.71 2.22 10.26
N GLN A 88 14.61 2.22 11.25
CA GLN A 88 15.78 3.08 11.32
C GLN A 88 16.99 2.24 11.74
N ASN A 89 18.11 2.34 11.03
CA ASN A 89 19.32 1.55 11.31
C ASN A 89 19.02 0.05 11.49
N ASN A 90 18.23 -0.51 10.58
CA ASN A 90 17.80 -1.92 10.57
C ASN A 90 17.00 -2.37 11.82
N SER A 91 16.41 -1.43 12.56
CA SER A 91 15.60 -1.73 13.74
C SER A 91 14.27 -0.97 13.70
N TRP A 92 13.21 -1.57 14.24
CA TRP A 92 11.94 -0.89 14.41
C TRP A 92 12.02 0.15 15.52
N VAL A 93 11.65 1.38 15.19
CA VAL A 93 11.52 2.49 16.13
C VAL A 93 10.06 2.89 16.18
N GLN A 94 9.49 2.89 17.38
CA GLN A 94 8.12 3.36 17.59
C GLN A 94 8.04 4.87 17.39
N VAL A 95 6.99 5.33 16.73
CA VAL A 95 6.68 6.75 16.54
C VAL A 95 5.33 7.11 17.15
N SER A 96 5.09 8.40 17.35
CA SER A 96 3.84 8.94 17.84
C SER A 96 2.67 8.62 16.90
N GLY A 97 1.48 8.42 17.45
CA GLY A 97 0.25 8.18 16.70
C GLY A 97 -0.26 6.74 16.84
N LEU A 98 -1.50 6.51 16.38
CA LEU A 98 -2.14 5.20 16.39
C LEU A 98 -2.89 4.97 15.08
N LEU A 99 -2.48 3.95 14.33
CA LEU A 99 -3.08 3.57 13.04
C LEU A 99 -3.31 2.05 12.97
N LYS A 100 -4.38 1.64 12.28
CA LYS A 100 -4.64 0.23 11.98
C LYS A 100 -4.07 -0.22 10.63
N GLN A 101 -3.78 0.75 9.76
CA GLN A 101 -3.14 0.57 8.46
C GLN A 101 -2.35 1.84 8.12
N ILE A 102 -1.20 1.67 7.47
CA ILE A 102 -0.27 2.73 7.07
C ILE A 102 0.30 2.38 5.70
N ASP A 103 0.54 3.38 4.85
CA ASP A 103 1.13 3.23 3.53
C ASP A 103 2.28 4.22 3.33
N ALA A 104 3.35 3.72 2.69
CA ALA A 104 4.61 4.42 2.41
C ALA A 104 4.89 4.57 0.90
N GLY A 105 3.92 4.27 0.04
CA GLY A 105 4.03 4.39 -1.42
C GLY A 105 4.06 5.84 -1.93
N GLY A 106 3.68 6.80 -1.09
CA GLY A 106 3.81 8.23 -1.37
C GLY A 106 5.26 8.66 -1.63
N ASP A 107 5.45 9.72 -2.41
CA ASP A 107 6.76 10.32 -2.66
C ASP A 107 7.31 11.00 -1.40
N GLN A 108 7.89 10.17 -0.54
CA GLN A 108 8.43 10.50 0.77
C GLN A 108 7.40 10.99 1.79
N PHE A 109 6.10 10.88 1.55
CA PHE A 109 5.07 11.11 2.57
C PHE A 109 4.40 9.78 2.92
N ILE A 110 3.83 9.70 4.12
CA ILE A 110 3.05 8.52 4.56
C ILE A 110 1.60 8.90 4.76
N VAL A 111 0.74 7.91 4.60
CA VAL A 111 -0.68 8.02 4.89
C VAL A 111 -1.16 6.83 5.71
N GLY A 112 -2.33 6.97 6.33
CA GLY A 112 -2.95 5.82 6.96
C GLY A 112 -4.28 6.15 7.61
N VAL A 113 -4.85 5.13 8.23
CA VAL A 113 -6.15 5.21 8.89
C VAL A 113 -6.10 4.59 10.27
N ASN A 114 -6.85 5.15 11.21
CA ASN A 114 -6.95 4.63 12.57
C ASN A 114 -8.12 3.65 12.76
N SER A 115 -8.27 3.13 13.98
CA SER A 115 -9.33 2.19 14.33
C SER A 115 -10.74 2.73 14.13
N GLY A 116 -10.92 4.06 14.18
CA GLY A 116 -12.19 4.76 13.93
C GLY A 116 -12.37 5.24 12.49
N ASP A 117 -11.62 4.70 11.53
CA ASP A 117 -11.62 5.09 10.11
C ASP A 117 -11.18 6.55 9.84
N ALA A 118 -10.64 7.26 10.83
CA ALA A 118 -10.12 8.60 10.60
C ALA A 118 -8.81 8.54 9.80
N ILE A 119 -8.67 9.48 8.86
CA ILE A 119 -7.64 9.50 7.83
C ILE A 119 -6.54 10.47 8.25
N TYR A 120 -5.29 10.07 8.07
CA TYR A 120 -4.13 10.87 8.43
C TYR A 120 -3.04 10.83 7.35
N CYS A 121 -2.23 11.88 7.29
CA CYS A 121 -0.98 11.91 6.53
C CYS A 121 0.13 12.63 7.28
N VAL A 122 1.38 12.35 6.91
CA VAL A 122 2.58 13.09 7.34
C VAL A 122 3.38 13.45 6.10
N ASN A 123 3.75 14.73 5.98
CA ASN A 123 4.56 15.24 4.88
C ASN A 123 6.01 14.74 4.95
N GLN A 124 6.76 14.96 3.87
CA GLN A 124 8.17 14.60 3.72
C GLN A 124 9.08 15.04 4.89
N ASP A 125 8.88 16.23 5.45
CA ASP A 125 9.69 16.71 6.56
C ASP A 125 9.58 15.79 7.80
N GLY A 126 8.41 15.18 8.02
CA GLY A 126 8.18 14.27 9.13
C GLY A 126 8.82 12.89 8.93
N THR A 127 8.81 12.38 7.70
CA THR A 127 9.30 11.03 7.35
C THR A 127 10.82 10.99 7.19
N THR A 128 11.42 12.06 6.65
CA THR A 128 12.87 12.17 6.44
C THR A 128 13.62 12.53 7.71
N SER A 129 12.92 13.01 8.74
CA SER A 129 13.50 13.27 10.05
C SER A 129 13.82 11.97 10.81
N GLY A 130 14.89 12.01 11.61
CA GLY A 130 15.20 10.96 12.57
C GLY A 130 14.23 10.88 13.75
N GLY A 131 13.31 11.84 13.90
CA GLY A 131 12.45 12.00 15.06
C GLY A 131 11.36 10.93 15.19
N THR A 132 10.85 10.77 16.40
CA THR A 132 9.75 9.85 16.74
C THR A 132 8.42 10.56 16.95
N ASP A 133 8.42 11.89 17.10
CA ASP A 133 7.22 12.71 17.13
C ASP A 133 6.89 13.20 15.72
N LEU A 134 5.71 12.83 15.22
CA LEU A 134 5.31 13.05 13.84
C LEU A 134 4.20 14.10 13.73
N PRO A 135 4.30 15.05 12.79
CA PRO A 135 3.29 16.09 12.59
C PRO A 135 2.09 15.55 11.81
N TRP A 136 1.28 14.69 12.43
CA TRP A 136 0.09 14.11 11.80
C TRP A 136 -0.94 15.16 11.42
N ILE A 137 -1.35 15.14 10.15
CA ILE A 137 -2.44 15.96 9.62
C ILE A 137 -3.66 15.06 9.47
N LYS A 138 -4.75 15.39 10.18
CA LYS A 138 -6.04 14.71 10.02
C LYS A 138 -6.76 15.23 8.78
N LEU A 139 -7.29 14.32 7.97
CA LEU A 139 -8.02 14.65 6.74
C LEU A 139 -9.53 14.43 6.94
N ASP A 140 -10.33 15.18 6.19
CA ASP A 140 -11.77 14.97 6.15
C ASP A 140 -12.14 13.64 5.48
N GLY A 141 -13.22 13.02 5.98
CA GLY A 141 -13.73 11.74 5.51
C GLY A 141 -13.46 10.58 6.47
N ALA A 142 -13.82 9.37 6.02
CA ALA A 142 -13.58 8.14 6.74
C ALA A 142 -13.22 7.00 5.77
N LEU A 143 -12.09 6.34 6.01
CA LEU A 143 -11.60 5.21 5.22
C LEU A 143 -11.13 4.09 6.14
N LYS A 144 -11.31 2.84 5.69
CA LYS A 144 -10.74 1.66 6.36
C LYS A 144 -9.40 1.21 5.78
N TYR A 145 -9.03 1.75 4.61
CA TYR A 145 -7.76 1.51 3.93
C TYR A 145 -7.42 2.73 3.07
N TYR A 146 -6.17 3.18 3.11
CA TYR A 146 -5.69 4.34 2.36
C TYR A 146 -4.25 4.11 1.88
N SER A 147 -4.05 4.23 0.57
CA SER A 147 -2.77 3.98 -0.08
C SER A 147 -2.51 5.04 -1.14
N CYS A 148 -1.25 5.41 -1.31
CA CYS A 148 -0.80 6.45 -2.20
C CYS A 148 0.31 5.94 -3.11
N GLY A 149 0.32 6.43 -4.33
CA GLY A 149 1.45 6.31 -5.23
C GLY A 149 1.73 7.64 -5.94
N PRO A 150 2.69 7.67 -6.87
CA PRO A 150 3.09 8.88 -7.59
C PRO A 150 1.98 9.58 -8.38
N LEU A 151 0.89 8.88 -8.70
CA LEU A 151 -0.21 9.44 -9.49
C LEU A 151 -1.36 9.98 -8.64
N GLY A 152 -1.39 9.69 -7.34
CA GLY A 152 -2.46 10.05 -6.44
C GLY A 152 -2.71 8.99 -5.38
N CYS A 153 -3.78 9.20 -4.60
CA CYS A 153 -4.12 8.30 -3.51
C CYS A 153 -5.50 7.69 -3.68
N TRP A 154 -5.61 6.43 -3.27
CA TRP A 154 -6.82 5.63 -3.30
C TRP A 154 -7.20 5.20 -1.90
N GLY A 155 -8.49 5.17 -1.64
CA GLY A 155 -9.02 4.69 -0.38
C GLY A 155 -10.31 3.92 -0.54
N VAL A 156 -10.60 3.06 0.42
CA VAL A 156 -11.91 2.44 0.57
C VAL A 156 -12.48 2.68 1.95
N ASN A 157 -13.79 2.91 2.04
CA ASN A 157 -14.46 3.09 3.32
C ASN A 157 -15.06 1.77 3.87
N SER A 158 -15.66 1.82 5.06
CA SER A 158 -16.31 0.66 5.69
C SER A 158 -17.47 0.07 4.88
N ALA A 159 -18.09 0.86 3.99
CA ALA A 159 -19.11 0.41 3.04
C ALA A 159 -18.53 -0.18 1.73
N ASN A 160 -17.20 -0.38 1.67
CA ASN A 160 -16.43 -0.79 0.49
C ASN A 160 -16.47 0.19 -0.68
N GLN A 161 -16.94 1.43 -0.51
CA GLN A 161 -16.95 2.42 -1.57
C GLN A 161 -15.54 2.90 -1.85
N ILE A 162 -15.24 3.14 -3.14
CA ILE A 162 -13.91 3.52 -3.61
C ILE A 162 -13.84 5.04 -3.72
N PHE A 163 -12.75 5.60 -3.23
CA PHE A 163 -12.46 7.02 -3.32
C PHE A 163 -11.08 7.21 -3.90
N TYR A 164 -10.96 8.23 -4.74
CA TYR A 164 -9.71 8.66 -5.34
C TYR A 164 -9.45 10.13 -5.03
N ARG A 165 -8.19 10.45 -4.80
CA ARG A 165 -7.71 11.80 -4.54
C ARG A 165 -6.67 12.21 -5.59
N TYR A 166 -6.98 13.28 -6.33
CA TYR A 166 -6.07 13.89 -7.29
C TYR A 166 -5.04 14.78 -6.56
N SER A 167 -3.88 14.99 -7.16
CA SER A 167 -2.92 16.05 -6.80
C SER A 167 -2.18 15.88 -5.47
N VAL A 168 -1.31 14.88 -5.37
CA VAL A 168 -0.26 14.89 -4.34
C VAL A 168 1.03 15.46 -4.94
N THR A 169 1.18 16.78 -4.94
CA THR A 169 2.42 17.43 -5.41
C THR A 169 3.39 17.65 -4.25
N GLN A 170 4.64 17.22 -4.46
CA GLN A 170 5.84 17.10 -3.61
C GLN A 170 6.15 18.10 -2.47
N THR A 171 5.38 19.14 -2.23
CA THR A 171 5.73 20.16 -1.19
C THR A 171 4.58 20.56 -0.27
N VAL A 172 3.34 20.20 -0.61
CA VAL A 172 2.19 20.42 0.26
C VAL A 172 1.19 19.32 -0.06
N VAL A 173 0.86 18.45 0.89
CA VAL A 173 -0.35 17.62 0.77
C VAL A 173 -1.53 18.57 0.90
N ARG A 174 -1.92 19.22 -0.20
CA ARG A 174 -3.19 19.92 -0.29
C ARG A 174 -4.23 18.83 -0.31
N CYS A 175 -4.75 18.57 0.87
CA CYS A 175 -5.77 17.60 1.10
C CYS A 175 -7.11 18.18 0.63
N ASP A 176 -7.25 18.45 -0.67
CA ASP A 176 -8.55 18.79 -1.27
C ASP A 176 -9.21 17.58 -1.96
N GLN A 177 -10.54 17.66 -1.89
CA GLN A 177 -11.65 16.79 -2.26
C GLN A 177 -11.42 15.34 -2.74
N TRP A 178 -12.15 14.42 -2.10
CA TRP A 178 -12.33 13.04 -2.55
C TRP A 178 -13.28 12.97 -3.75
N LYS A 179 -12.91 12.18 -4.76
CA LYS A 179 -13.83 11.75 -5.82
C LYS A 179 -14.23 10.31 -5.55
N GLN A 180 -15.53 10.06 -5.38
CA GLN A 180 -16.03 8.70 -5.35
C GLN A 180 -15.90 8.07 -6.75
N VAL A 181 -15.45 6.82 -6.79
CA VAL A 181 -15.33 6.00 -8.00
C VAL A 181 -16.30 4.84 -7.87
N ASP A 182 -17.02 4.54 -8.96
CA ASP A 182 -17.98 3.44 -8.98
C ASP A 182 -17.28 2.09 -8.75
N GLY A 183 -17.93 1.23 -7.97
CA GLY A 183 -17.43 -0.10 -7.62
C GLY A 183 -17.33 -0.31 -6.13
N LYS A 184 -16.89 -1.52 -5.76
CA LYS A 184 -16.64 -1.90 -4.36
C LYS A 184 -15.37 -2.70 -4.22
N LEU A 185 -14.53 -2.33 -3.25
CA LEU A 185 -13.29 -3.03 -2.91
C LEU A 185 -13.11 -3.11 -1.39
N VAL A 186 -12.38 -4.13 -0.92
CA VAL A 186 -12.09 -4.32 0.50
C VAL A 186 -10.75 -3.70 0.94
N MET A 187 -9.81 -3.55 0.01
CA MET A 187 -8.51 -2.90 0.12
C MET A 187 -8.08 -2.40 -1.26
N ILE A 188 -7.13 -1.48 -1.32
CA ILE A 188 -6.61 -0.91 -2.58
C ILE A 188 -5.18 -0.42 -2.38
N GLU A 189 -4.30 -0.67 -3.36
CA GLU A 189 -2.92 -0.19 -3.35
C GLU A 189 -2.63 0.76 -4.52
N GLY A 190 -1.89 1.82 -4.22
CA GLY A 190 -1.36 2.78 -5.19
C GLY A 190 -0.02 2.32 -5.77
N GLY A 191 -0.04 1.50 -6.81
CA GLY A 191 1.18 1.04 -7.48
C GLY A 191 1.70 1.98 -8.57
N ASN A 192 2.97 1.79 -8.95
CA ASN A 192 3.54 2.32 -10.19
C ASN A 192 3.35 1.35 -11.36
N ARG A 193 3.27 1.90 -12.59
CA ARG A 193 3.52 1.07 -13.77
C ARG A 193 5.03 0.77 -13.83
N PRO A 194 5.43 -0.49 -14.04
CA PRO A 194 6.82 -0.84 -14.33
C PRO A 194 7.31 -0.22 -15.64
#